data_AF-A0A2T2VQ77-F1
#
_entry.id   AF-A0A2T2VQ77-F1
#
_cell.length_a   1.000
_cell.length_b   1.000
_cell.length_c   1.000
_cell.angle_alpha   90.00
_cell.angle_beta   90.00
_cell.angle_gamma   90.00
#
_symmetry.space_group_name_H-M   'P 1'
#
loop_
_entity.id
_entity.type
_entity.pdbx_description
1 polymer ?
#
loop_
_entity_poly.entity_id
_entity_poly.type
_entity_poly.pdbx_seq_one_letter_code
_entity_poly.pdbx_strand_id
1 'polypeptide(L)'
;MNKLDKYVLKSFIKPLIPTVGIMVFFFLMQMVWKYIDDLAGKGIEWYTILELMFYWAASVVPFALPVSILFASLLTFGNFGEHYEMAAMKSSGISLFRGIRSLVILNVFVALGAFYFYNNIIPVANLKGQSLLINITKSN
;
A
#
# COMPACT_ATOMS: atom_id res chain seq x y z
N MET A 1 -21.79 -5.66 -15.86
CA MET A 1 -20.35 -5.36 -16.07
C MET A 1 -19.97 -5.89 -17.45
N ASN A 2 -19.50 -5.02 -18.34
CA ASN A 2 -19.07 -5.44 -19.67
C ASN A 2 -17.68 -6.10 -19.59
N LYS A 3 -17.31 -6.89 -20.62
CA LYS A 3 -15.99 -7.55 -20.69
C LYS A 3 -14.81 -6.56 -20.52
N LEU A 4 -14.99 -5.33 -21.01
CA LEU A 4 -14.01 -4.25 -20.90
C LEU A 4 -13.80 -3.76 -19.46
N ASP A 5 -14.87 -3.62 -18.66
CA ASP A 5 -14.74 -3.20 -17.26
C ASP A 5 -13.93 -4.22 -16.46
N LYS A 6 -14.21 -5.52 -16.70
CA LYS A 6 -13.49 -6.63 -16.05
C LYS A 6 -12.03 -6.71 -16.49
N TYR A 7 -11.74 -6.37 -17.74
CA TYR A 7 -10.37 -6.29 -18.24
C TYR A 7 -9.59 -5.16 -17.57
N VAL A 8 -10.15 -3.95 -17.53
CA VAL A 8 -9.53 -2.78 -16.88
C VAL A 8 -9.28 -3.05 -15.39
N LEU A 9 -10.24 -3.65 -14.69
CA LEU A 9 -10.08 -4.05 -13.28
C LEU A 9 -8.96 -5.08 -13.09
N LYS A 10 -8.88 -6.11 -13.95
CA LYS A 10 -7.83 -7.13 -13.85
C LYS A 10 -6.45 -6.55 -14.16
N SER A 11 -6.37 -5.64 -15.13
CA SER A 11 -5.13 -4.95 -15.49
C SER A 11 -4.66 -3.98 -14.40
N PHE A 12 -5.56 -3.48 -13.55
CA PHE A 12 -5.23 -2.66 -12.39
C PHE A 12 -4.84 -3.45 -11.14
N ILE A 13 -5.55 -4.55 -10.84
CA ILE A 13 -5.25 -5.39 -9.67
C ILE A 13 -3.89 -6.09 -9.83
N LYS A 14 -3.52 -6.47 -11.06
CA LYS A 14 -2.22 -7.11 -11.36
C LYS A 14 -1.01 -6.31 -10.85
N PRO A 15 -0.85 -5.01 -11.18
CA PRO A 15 0.23 -4.19 -10.64
C PRO A 15 -0.04 -3.74 -9.20
N LEU A 16 -1.29 -3.56 -8.77
CA LEU A 16 -1.59 -3.06 -7.42
C LEU A 16 -1.00 -3.93 -6.30
N ILE A 17 -1.20 -5.25 -6.36
CA ILE A 17 -0.73 -6.18 -5.30
C ILE A 17 0.80 -6.10 -5.09
N PRO A 18 1.65 -6.30 -6.12
CA PRO A 18 3.09 -6.21 -5.94
C PRO A 18 3.55 -4.80 -5.58
N THR A 19 2.92 -3.75 -6.12
CA THR A 19 3.29 -2.36 -5.78
C THR A 19 2.99 -2.03 -4.32
N VAL A 20 1.87 -2.49 -3.76
CA VAL A 20 1.57 -2.35 -2.32
C VAL A 20 2.67 -3.04 -1.49
N GLY A 21 3.02 -4.27 -1.84
CA GLY A 21 4.07 -5.02 -1.13
C GLY A 21 5.43 -4.32 -1.16
N ILE A 22 5.84 -3.84 -2.33
CA ILE A 22 7.09 -3.08 -2.50
C ILE A 22 7.05 -1.78 -1.69
N MET A 23 5.93 -1.06 -1.69
CA MET A 23 5.81 0.20 -0.94
C MET A 23 5.82 -0.02 0.58
N VAL A 24 5.13 -1.05 1.09
CA VAL A 24 5.18 -1.41 2.51
C VAL A 24 6.61 -1.76 2.92
N PHE A 25 7.32 -2.57 2.11
CA PHE A 25 8.71 -2.91 2.36
C PHE A 25 9.63 -1.69 2.32
N PHE A 26 9.43 -0.78 1.36
CA PHE A 26 10.19 0.45 1.25
C PHE A 26 10.03 1.34 2.51
N PHE A 27 8.81 1.58 2.96
CA PHE A 27 8.55 2.35 4.17
C PHE A 27 9.05 1.65 5.44
N LEU A 28 9.02 0.31 5.49
CA LEU A 28 9.62 -0.46 6.57
C LEU A 28 11.13 -0.23 6.67
N MET A 29 11.84 -0.31 5.55
CA MET A 29 13.28 -0.04 5.52
C MET A 29 13.59 1.40 5.92
N GLN A 30 12.74 2.36 5.52
CA GLN A 30 12.86 3.74 5.97
C GLN A 30 12.74 3.86 7.50
N MET A 31 11.83 3.12 8.14
CA MET A 31 11.70 3.10 9.61
C MET A 31 12.92 2.47 10.28
N VAL A 32 13.43 1.35 9.75
CA VAL A 32 14.63 0.70 10.30
C VAL A 32 15.82 1.65 10.28
N TRP A 33 16.04 2.37 9.18
CA TRP A 33 17.09 3.38 9.08
C TRP A 33 16.90 4.53 10.07
N LYS A 34 15.66 5.00 10.25
CA LYS A 34 15.35 6.09 11.17
C LYS A 34 15.66 5.74 12.63
N TYR A 35 15.44 4.48 13.03
CA TYR A 35 15.64 4.01 14.39
C TYR A 35 16.90 3.14 14.54
N ILE A 36 17.82 3.18 13.57
CA ILE A 36 18.99 2.32 13.58
C ILE A 36 19.90 2.62 14.78
N ASP A 37 20.04 3.89 15.16
CA ASP A 37 20.83 4.30 16.32
C ASP A 37 20.18 3.89 17.65
N ASP A 38 18.84 3.83 17.71
CA ASP A 38 18.09 3.40 18.89
C ASP A 38 18.07 1.86 19.04
N LEU A 39 18.21 1.14 17.93
CA LEU A 39 18.24 -0.33 17.86
C LEU A 39 19.67 -0.88 18.01
N ALA A 40 20.66 -0.16 17.49
CA ALA A 40 22.06 -0.58 17.50
C ALA A 40 22.67 -0.44 18.90
N GLY A 41 23.20 -1.54 19.43
CA GLY A 41 23.94 -1.54 20.70
C GLY A 41 23.11 -1.84 21.96
N LYS A 42 21.78 -2.00 21.86
CA LYS A 42 20.91 -2.26 23.03
C LYS A 42 20.77 -3.71 23.47
N GLY A 43 21.54 -4.66 22.93
CA GLY A 43 21.48 -6.08 23.36
C GLY A 43 20.10 -6.74 23.19
N ILE A 44 19.26 -6.20 22.30
CA ILE A 44 17.87 -6.62 22.11
C ILE A 44 17.84 -7.99 21.43
N GLU A 45 17.04 -8.92 21.97
CA GLU A 45 16.80 -10.21 21.34
C GLU A 45 16.15 -10.05 19.95
N TRP A 46 16.60 -10.85 18.98
CA TRP A 46 16.13 -10.79 17.59
C TRP A 46 14.61 -10.96 17.42
N TYR A 47 13.97 -11.67 18.35
CA TYR A 47 12.52 -11.87 18.37
C TYR A 47 11.75 -10.56 18.62
N THR A 48 12.25 -9.72 19.54
CA THR A 48 11.67 -8.41 19.86
C THR A 48 11.80 -7.44 18.69
N ILE A 49 12.90 -7.53 17.93
CA ILE A 49 13.11 -6.75 16.71
C ILE A 49 12.07 -7.16 15.65
N LEU A 50 11.82 -8.46 15.48
CA LEU A 50 10.79 -8.95 14.55
C LEU A 50 9.38 -8.51 14.95
N GLU A 51 9.04 -8.55 16.24
CA GLU A 51 7.73 -8.08 16.71
C GLU A 51 7.57 -6.57 16.44
N LEU A 52 8.61 -5.78 16.71
CA LEU A 52 8.65 -4.34 16.43
C LEU A 52 8.51 -4.06 14.92
N MET A 53 9.21 -4.80 14.07
CA MET A 53 9.10 -4.68 12.61
C MET A 53 7.67 -5.00 12.13
N PHE A 54 6.99 -5.96 12.76
CA PHE A 54 5.61 -6.30 12.42
C PHE A 54 4.64 -5.15 12.79
N TYR A 55 4.81 -4.53 13.96
CA TYR A 55 4.02 -3.35 14.35
C TYR A 55 4.32 -2.13 13.46
N TRP A 56 5.58 -1.93 13.06
CA TRP A 56 5.93 -0.88 12.10
C TRP A 56 5.33 -1.15 10.72
N ALA A 57 5.29 -2.42 10.29
CA ALA A 57 4.69 -2.80 9.01
C ALA A 57 3.22 -2.37 8.97
N ALA A 58 2.48 -2.69 10.04
CA ALA A 58 1.08 -2.28 10.18
C ALA A 58 0.91 -0.75 10.19
N SER A 59 1.85 -0.03 10.79
CA SER A 59 1.83 1.44 10.87
C SER A 59 2.14 2.14 9.55
N VAL A 60 2.89 1.51 8.63
CA VAL A 60 3.25 2.10 7.34
C VAL A 60 2.29 1.77 6.19
N VAL A 61 1.47 0.71 6.33
CA VAL A 61 0.43 0.34 5.35
C VAL A 61 -0.45 1.52 4.90
N PRO A 62 -0.93 2.41 5.81
CA PRO A 62 -1.79 3.54 5.43
C PRO A 62 -1.08 4.57 4.53
N PHE A 63 0.24 4.71 4.67
CA PHE A 63 1.05 5.58 3.80
C PHE A 63 1.41 4.87 2.49
N ALA A 64 1.64 3.55 2.55
CA ALA A 64 1.95 2.73 1.37
C ALA A 64 0.76 2.59 0.41
N LEU A 65 -0.48 2.50 0.92
CA LEU A 65 -1.69 2.35 0.12
C LEU A 65 -1.93 3.47 -0.92
N PRO A 66 -1.98 4.77 -0.57
CA PRO A 66 -2.20 5.83 -1.55
C PRO A 66 -1.08 5.90 -2.58
N VAL A 67 0.18 5.74 -2.17
CA VAL A 67 1.33 5.76 -3.08
C VAL A 67 1.27 4.58 -4.05
N SER A 68 0.99 3.37 -3.56
CA SER A 68 0.88 2.18 -4.40
C SER A 68 -0.29 2.24 -5.38
N ILE A 69 -1.42 2.85 -5.02
CA ILE A 69 -2.54 3.11 -5.94
C ILE A 69 -2.11 4.04 -7.08
N LEU A 70 -1.34 5.09 -6.79
CA LEU A 70 -0.81 5.99 -7.82
C LEU A 70 0.11 5.25 -8.79
N PHE A 71 1.07 4.49 -8.27
CA PHE A 71 1.98 3.70 -9.09
C PHE A 71 1.25 2.63 -9.91
N ALA A 72 0.30 1.90 -9.31
CA ALA A 72 -0.51 0.92 -10.03
C ALA A 72 -1.35 1.56 -11.13
N SER A 73 -1.91 2.74 -10.89
CA SER A 73 -2.65 3.52 -11.90
C SER A 73 -1.73 3.90 -13.06
N LEU A 74 -0.54 4.42 -12.75
CA LEU A 74 0.46 4.81 -13.75
C LEU A 74 0.88 3.61 -14.60
N LEU A 75 1.20 2.47 -13.98
CA LEU A 75 1.59 1.25 -14.69
C LEU A 75 0.45 0.71 -15.57
N THR A 76 -0.79 0.74 -15.08
CA THR A 76 -1.95 0.26 -15.83
C THR A 76 -2.22 1.12 -17.07
N PHE A 77 -2.27 2.45 -16.89
CA PHE A 77 -2.52 3.36 -18.01
C PHE A 77 -1.30 3.50 -18.94
N GLY A 78 -0.09 3.37 -18.41
CA GLY A 78 1.14 3.30 -19.21
C GLY A 78 1.11 2.08 -20.14
N ASN A 79 0.74 0.91 -19.61
CA ASN A 79 0.63 -0.31 -20.40
C ASN A 79 -0.47 -0.21 -21.49
N PHE A 80 -1.60 0.43 -21.19
CA PHE A 80 -2.64 0.73 -22.19
C PHE A 80 -2.19 1.73 -23.26
N GLY A 81 -1.25 2.62 -22.93
CA GLY A 81 -0.60 3.53 -23.86
C GLY A 81 0.38 2.81 -24.79
N GLU A 82 1.25 1.95 -24.23
CA GLU A 82 2.24 1.17 -25.00
C GLU A 82 1.60 0.21 -26.00
N HIS A 83 0.50 -0.44 -25.61
CA HIS A 83 -0.19 -1.40 -26.48
C HIS A 83 -1.24 -0.74 -27.40
N TYR A 84 -1.27 0.60 -27.48
CA TYR A 84 -2.27 1.38 -28.21
C TYR A 84 -3.74 1.01 -27.88
N GLU A 85 -3.99 0.36 -26.75
CA GLU A 85 -5.33 -0.05 -26.32
C GLU A 85 -6.21 1.17 -26.05
N MET A 86 -5.64 2.26 -25.50
CA MET A 86 -6.34 3.54 -25.37
C MET A 86 -6.77 4.11 -26.73
N ALA A 87 -5.92 4.02 -27.75
CA ALA A 87 -6.20 4.52 -29.08
C ALA A 87 -7.28 3.67 -29.77
N ALA A 88 -7.21 2.34 -29.63
CA ALA A 88 -8.20 1.39 -30.14
C ALA A 88 -9.58 1.55 -29.46
N MET A 89 -9.61 1.79 -28.15
CA MET A 89 -10.85 2.10 -27.44
C MET A 89 -11.49 3.39 -27.95
N LYS A 90 -10.69 4.43 -28.18
CA LYS A 90 -11.18 5.72 -28.66
C LYS A 90 -11.65 5.65 -30.13
N SER A 91 -10.98 4.87 -30.98
CA SER A 91 -11.37 4.68 -32.39
C SER A 91 -12.61 3.79 -32.56
N SER A 92 -12.87 2.88 -31.63
CA SER A 92 -14.10 2.06 -31.58
C SER A 92 -15.31 2.79 -30.98
N GLY A 93 -15.19 4.09 -30.69
CA GLY A 93 -16.27 4.92 -30.14
C GLY A 93 -16.53 4.71 -28.64
N ILE A 94 -15.66 3.99 -27.94
CA ILE A 94 -15.79 3.72 -26.50
C ILE A 94 -15.09 4.83 -25.73
N SER A 95 -15.83 5.51 -24.84
CA SER A 95 -15.23 6.58 -24.04
C SER A 95 -14.23 6.01 -23.02
N LEU A 96 -13.01 6.54 -23.02
CA LEU A 96 -11.97 6.26 -22.01
C LEU A 96 -12.48 6.50 -20.58
N PHE A 97 -13.34 7.51 -20.43
CA PHE A 97 -13.96 7.88 -19.16
C PHE A 97 -14.75 6.74 -18.51
N ARG A 98 -15.25 5.77 -19.29
CA ARG A 98 -15.91 4.59 -18.74
C ARG A 98 -14.95 3.69 -17.98
N GLY A 99 -13.72 3.48 -18.48
CA GLY A 99 -12.68 2.72 -17.78
C GLY A 99 -12.21 3.40 -16.50
N ILE A 100 -12.04 4.73 -16.55
CA ILE A 100 -11.68 5.55 -15.39
C ILE A 100 -12.76 5.44 -14.30
N ARG A 101 -14.05 5.48 -14.66
CA ARG A 101 -15.15 5.34 -13.69
C ARG A 101 -15.10 4.01 -12.93
N SER A 102 -14.83 2.90 -13.62
CA SER A 102 -14.73 1.57 -12.99
C SER A 102 -13.55 1.49 -12.01
N LEU A 103 -12.43 2.18 -12.30
CA LEU A 103 -11.29 2.28 -11.38
C LEU A 103 -11.58 3.16 -10.17
N VAL A 104 -12.28 4.28 -10.36
CA VAL A 104 -12.71 5.15 -9.25
C VAL A 104 -13.59 4.38 -8.27
N ILE A 105 -14.55 3.59 -8.76
CA ILE A 105 -15.42 2.77 -7.90
C ILE A 105 -14.59 1.77 -7.10
N LEU A 106 -13.62 1.08 -7.71
CA LEU A 106 -12.73 0.16 -7.01
C LEU A 106 -11.88 0.89 -5.95
N ASN A 107 -11.31 2.06 -6.28
CA ASN A 107 -10.54 2.86 -5.33
C ASN A 107 -11.38 3.35 -4.16
N VAL A 108 -12.68 3.62 -4.34
CA VAL A 108 -13.59 3.92 -3.23
C VAL A 108 -13.73 2.72 -2.28
N PHE A 109 -13.87 1.50 -2.82
CA PHE A 109 -13.88 0.29 -1.98
C PHE A 109 -12.55 0.07 -1.25
N VAL A 110 -11.42 0.31 -1.92
CA VAL A 110 -10.09 0.24 -1.30
C VAL A 110 -9.95 1.30 -0.21
N ALA A 111 -10.46 2.51 -0.43
CA ALA A 111 -10.46 3.59 0.56
C ALA A 111 -11.34 3.25 1.77
N LEU A 112 -12.50 2.61 1.59
CA LEU A 112 -13.33 2.12 2.71
C LEU A 112 -12.62 1.02 3.51
N GLY A 113 -11.93 0.10 2.83
CA GLY A 113 -11.10 -0.91 3.48
C GLY A 113 -9.92 -0.29 4.25
N ALA A 114 -9.27 0.71 3.67
CA ALA A 114 -8.21 1.47 4.31
C ALA A 114 -8.72 2.26 5.52
N PHE A 115 -9.92 2.85 5.43
CA PHE A 115 -10.57 3.56 6.53
C PHE A 115 -10.91 2.62 7.69
N TYR A 116 -11.36 1.40 7.41
CA TYR A 116 -11.57 0.37 8.44
C TYR A 116 -10.25 -0.03 9.11
N PHE A 117 -9.19 -0.22 8.31
CA PHE A 117 -7.84 -0.47 8.82
C PHE A 117 -7.35 0.69 9.70
N TYR A 118 -7.66 1.92 9.29
CA TYR A 118 -7.32 3.15 10.00
C TYR A 118 -8.01 3.25 11.36
N ASN A 119 -9.30 2.94 11.42
CA ASN A 119 -10.09 3.10 12.64
C ASN A 119 -9.90 1.96 13.65
N ASN A 120 -9.68 0.73 13.20
CA ASN A 120 -9.64 -0.42 14.11
C ASN A 120 -8.22 -0.94 14.38
N ILE A 121 -7.33 -0.93 13.39
CA ILE A 121 -6.04 -1.63 13.49
C ILE A 121 -4.93 -0.67 13.91
N ILE A 122 -4.89 0.55 13.35
CA ILE A 122 -3.86 1.55 13.70
C ILE A 122 -3.87 1.93 15.18
N PRO A 123 -4.98 2.30 15.83
CA PRO A 123 -4.93 2.74 17.23
C PRO A 123 -4.41 1.61 18.15
N VAL A 124 -4.80 0.37 17.89
CA VAL A 124 -4.31 -0.80 18.66
C VAL A 124 -2.83 -1.09 18.35
N ALA A 125 -2.40 -0.98 17.09
CA ALA A 125 -1.01 -1.20 16.68
C ALA A 125 -0.06 -0.09 17.15
N ASN A 126 -0.47 1.18 17.11
CA ASN A 126 0.30 2.31 17.61
C ASN A 126 0.39 2.31 19.13
N LEU A 127 -0.70 1.97 19.84
CA LEU A 127 -0.67 1.87 21.30
C LEU A 127 0.24 0.73 21.76
N LYS A 128 0.15 -0.45 21.13
CA LYS A 128 1.06 -1.57 21.42
C LYS A 128 2.50 -1.26 21.03
N GLY A 129 2.73 -0.69 19.84
CA GLY A 129 4.07 -0.31 19.37
C GLY A 129 4.74 0.75 20.25
N GLN A 130 4.01 1.79 20.68
CA GLN A 130 4.54 2.79 21.61
C GLN A 130 4.77 2.21 23.01
N SER A 131 3.88 1.34 23.51
CA SER A 131 4.07 0.70 24.81
C SER A 131 5.30 -0.22 24.82
N LEU A 132 5.56 -0.95 23.73
CA LEU A 132 6.77 -1.76 23.55
C LEU A 132 8.02 -0.90 23.46
N LEU A 133 8.00 0.19 22.68
CA LEU A 133 9.13 1.13 22.59
C LEU A 133 9.46 1.76 23.96
N ILE A 134 8.45 2.15 24.74
CA ILE A 134 8.64 2.71 26.08
C ILE A 134 9.19 1.65 27.04
N ASN A 135 8.71 0.40 26.97
CA ASN A 135 9.23 -0.70 27.78
C ASN A 135 10.68 -1.05 27.45
N ILE A 136 11.06 -1.07 26.16
CA ILE A 136 12.44 -1.30 25.73
C ILE A 136 13.34 -0.12 26.11
N THR A 137 12.82 1.11 26.09
CA THR A 137 13.60 2.32 26.44
C THR A 137 13.76 2.52 27.95
N LYS A 138 12.80 2.04 28.76
CA LYS A 138 12.89 2.04 30.23
C LYS A 138 13.59 0.81 30.79
N SER A 139 13.72 -0.26 30.01
CA SER A 139 14.50 -1.44 30.37
C SER A 139 15.98 -1.18 30.09
N ASN A 140 16.57 -0.31 30.92
CA ASN A 140 17.97 0.12 31.03
C ASN A 140 18.48 1.15 30.01
#